data_AF-A0A9D1G7H8-F1
#
_entry.id   AF-A0A9D1G7H8-F1
#
_cell.length_a   1.000
_cell.length_b   1.000
_cell.length_c   1.000
_cell.angle_alpha   90.00
_cell.angle_beta   90.00
_cell.angle_gamma   90.00
#
_symmetry.space_group_name_H-M   'P 1'
#
loop_
_entity.id
_entity.type
_entity.pdbx_description
1 polymer ?
#
loop_
_entity_poly.entity_id
_entity_poly.type
_entity_poly.pdbx_seq_one_letter_code
_entity_poly.pdbx_strand_id
1 'polypeptide(L)'
;MKKMKFLYVLLGLALVLTGCDDGSNSNSNTSSSSGSSTPSFVTGSGTEDDPYVLYTAQHLRDLADEVNSDSYAPTEIEYFQLGNDIDLANEEWIPIGNSLEQPFSGYFDGNGYTISNLKITQLTEENKNLGFFGVLGGYVKDLKLENVTIDVENPTNLTEYPAIGGLAGVSYISVFEGIEVTGTISYTDEGYVEEGTRYYDQAYIGGLVGLGAVADNYYVDAGYCMTDVDIDAPAPTTIAGGLIGYYTTSGPTGIFHLHDSYAVGGY
;
A
#
# COMPACT_ATOMS: atom_id res chain seq x y z
N MET A 1 16.03 12.09 -24.00
CA MET A 1 16.20 12.81 -22.71
C MET A 1 14.84 13.31 -22.24
N LYS A 2 14.14 12.50 -21.45
CA LYS A 2 12.88 12.86 -20.80
C LYS A 2 12.98 12.35 -19.35
N LYS A 3 13.98 12.89 -18.63
CA LYS A 3 14.20 12.59 -17.22
C LYS A 3 13.38 13.58 -16.39
N MET A 4 12.84 13.11 -15.27
CA MET A 4 12.29 13.89 -14.15
C MET A 4 10.89 14.51 -14.33
N LYS A 5 9.85 13.67 -14.35
CA LYS A 5 8.50 14.08 -13.89
C LYS A 5 8.05 13.44 -12.56
N PHE A 6 8.82 12.49 -12.03
CA PHE A 6 8.49 11.71 -10.84
C PHE A 6 8.51 12.47 -9.49
N LEU A 7 8.74 13.78 -9.48
CA LEU A 7 8.97 14.54 -8.24
C LEU A 7 7.86 15.55 -7.89
N TYR A 8 6.84 15.74 -8.74
CA TYR A 8 5.93 16.89 -8.59
C TYR A 8 4.47 16.55 -8.22
N VAL A 9 4.10 15.28 -8.06
CA VAL A 9 2.74 14.92 -7.60
C VAL A 9 2.63 14.90 -6.05
N LEU A 10 3.76 14.91 -5.33
CA LEU A 10 3.82 14.68 -3.87
C LEU A 10 3.79 15.94 -2.97
N LEU A 11 3.34 17.09 -3.47
CA LEU A 11 3.25 18.33 -2.68
C LEU A 11 1.86 18.59 -2.05
N GLY A 12 0.93 17.64 -2.17
CA GLY A 12 -0.50 17.84 -1.86
C GLY A 12 -1.00 17.37 -0.49
N LEU A 13 -0.25 16.58 0.28
CA LEU A 13 -0.73 16.03 1.57
C LEU A 13 0.17 16.46 2.73
N ALA A 14 0.06 17.73 3.13
CA ALA A 14 0.72 18.28 4.30
C ALA A 14 -0.16 19.35 4.97
N LEU A 15 -1.07 18.90 5.85
CA LEU A 15 -1.73 19.63 6.95
C LEU A 15 -2.57 18.52 7.62
N VAL A 16 -2.33 18.09 8.86
CA VAL A 16 -2.62 18.77 10.13
C VAL A 16 -1.65 18.15 11.18
N LEU A 17 -0.95 18.91 12.02
CA LEU A 17 -1.36 19.16 13.41
C LEU A 17 -0.33 20.08 14.10
N THR A 18 -0.73 21.32 14.40
CA THR A 18 -0.37 22.01 15.65
C THR A 18 -1.41 23.07 15.96
N GLY A 19 -2.04 23.01 17.13
CA GLY A 19 -2.64 24.19 17.76
C GLY A 19 -3.93 23.94 18.51
N CYS A 20 -3.82 23.53 19.78
CA CYS A 20 -4.79 23.97 20.79
C CYS A 20 -4.67 25.49 20.98
N ASP A 21 -5.78 26.23 21.02
CA ASP A 21 -6.10 27.12 22.14
C ASP A 21 -7.58 27.58 22.11
N ASP A 22 -8.11 27.80 23.31
CA ASP A 22 -9.49 28.10 23.69
C ASP A 22 -9.99 29.49 23.26
N GLY A 23 -11.29 29.62 22.97
CA GLY A 23 -11.93 30.93 22.80
C GLY A 23 -13.42 30.88 22.46
N SER A 24 -14.26 31.08 23.47
CA SER A 24 -15.72 31.00 23.46
C SER A 24 -16.49 31.97 22.52
N ASN A 25 -17.67 31.48 22.09
CA ASN A 25 -18.96 32.19 21.94
C ASN A 25 -19.33 32.81 20.57
N SER A 26 -20.23 32.19 19.82
CA SER A 26 -21.66 32.57 19.78
C SER A 26 -22.45 31.87 18.66
N ASN A 27 -23.73 31.73 18.95
CA ASN A 27 -24.76 30.91 18.31
C ASN A 27 -25.13 31.36 16.87
N SER A 28 -25.13 30.44 15.90
CA SER A 28 -26.14 30.44 14.83
C SER A 28 -26.36 29.04 14.26
N ASN A 29 -27.56 28.54 14.50
CA ASN A 29 -28.14 27.35 13.91
C ASN A 29 -28.16 27.48 12.38
N THR A 30 -27.33 26.71 11.71
CA THR A 30 -27.56 26.27 10.32
C THR A 30 -27.12 24.82 10.23
N SER A 31 -28.10 23.92 10.25
CA SER A 31 -27.93 22.51 9.89
C SER A 31 -27.52 22.41 8.43
N SER A 32 -26.21 22.41 8.19
CA SER A 32 -25.61 21.99 6.92
C SER A 32 -24.94 20.65 7.16
N SER A 33 -25.67 19.58 6.82
CA SER A 33 -25.12 18.25 6.58
C SER A 33 -24.10 18.35 5.44
N SER A 34 -22.85 18.68 5.77
CA SER A 34 -21.69 18.50 4.88
C SER A 34 -21.31 17.04 4.95
N GLY A 35 -21.58 16.32 3.85
CA GLY A 35 -21.40 14.88 3.74
C GLY A 35 -19.96 14.47 3.99
N SER A 36 -19.71 13.86 5.15
CA SER A 36 -18.86 12.69 5.23
C SER A 36 -19.74 11.52 4.80
N SER A 37 -19.43 10.95 3.64
CA SER A 37 -20.04 9.70 3.20
C SER A 37 -19.52 8.60 4.11
N THR A 38 -20.24 8.31 5.20
CA THR A 38 -20.05 7.06 5.92
C THR A 38 -20.08 5.93 4.88
N PRO A 39 -19.01 5.13 4.72
CA PRO A 39 -19.03 4.00 3.82
C PRO A 39 -20.17 3.10 4.28
N SER A 40 -21.21 2.97 3.44
CA SER A 40 -22.48 2.35 3.84
C SER A 40 -22.38 0.85 4.14
N PHE A 41 -21.19 0.28 3.93
CA PHE A 41 -20.86 -1.13 4.07
C PHE A 41 -20.21 -1.47 5.42
N VAL A 42 -19.83 -0.50 6.25
CA VAL A 42 -19.17 -0.73 7.56
C VAL A 42 -19.95 -0.19 8.74
N THR A 43 -19.61 -0.66 9.94
CA THR A 43 -20.01 -0.03 11.21
C THR A 43 -18.94 0.95 11.67
N GLY A 44 -19.32 1.93 12.50
CA GLY A 44 -18.42 2.97 13.02
C GLY A 44 -18.48 4.26 12.21
N SER A 45 -17.82 5.30 12.70
CA SER A 45 -17.80 6.64 12.09
C SER A 45 -16.46 7.02 11.47
N GLY A 46 -15.48 6.11 11.50
CA GLY A 46 -14.16 6.31 10.89
C GLY A 46 -13.22 7.17 11.73
N THR A 47 -13.56 7.42 13.00
CA THR A 47 -12.72 8.17 13.93
C THR A 47 -11.83 7.24 14.74
N GLU A 48 -10.81 7.77 15.42
CA GLU A 48 -9.90 6.98 16.26
C GLU A 48 -10.65 6.18 17.35
N ASP A 49 -11.65 6.79 18.00
CA ASP A 49 -12.45 6.17 19.05
C ASP A 49 -13.57 5.25 18.52
N ASP A 50 -13.93 5.38 17.24
CA ASP A 50 -15.02 4.65 16.59
C ASP A 50 -14.66 4.35 15.11
N PRO A 51 -13.70 3.44 14.88
CA PRO A 51 -13.18 3.16 13.54
C PRO A 51 -14.21 2.43 12.68
N TYR A 52 -14.03 2.50 11.37
CA TYR A 52 -14.75 1.67 10.43
C TYR A 52 -14.37 0.20 10.59
N VAL A 53 -15.31 -0.65 10.97
CA VAL A 53 -15.05 -2.08 11.22
C VAL A 53 -15.36 -2.95 10.00
N LEU A 54 -14.35 -3.67 9.54
CA LEU A 54 -14.35 -4.50 8.33
C LEU A 54 -14.50 -5.97 8.72
N TYR A 55 -15.58 -6.63 8.27
CA TYR A 55 -15.89 -8.01 8.66
C TYR A 55 -15.79 -9.05 7.53
N THR A 56 -15.76 -8.58 6.29
CA THR A 56 -15.91 -9.46 5.11
C THR A 56 -14.96 -9.06 4.01
N ALA A 57 -14.65 -10.01 3.11
CA ALA A 57 -13.89 -9.72 1.89
C ALA A 57 -14.56 -8.63 1.06
N GLN A 58 -15.91 -8.58 1.03
CA GLN A 58 -16.63 -7.54 0.31
C GLN A 58 -16.36 -6.15 0.93
N HIS A 59 -16.30 -6.00 2.25
CA HIS A 59 -15.98 -4.68 2.84
C HIS A 59 -14.58 -4.21 2.43
N LEU A 60 -13.61 -5.13 2.32
CA LEU A 60 -12.27 -4.80 1.84
C LEU A 60 -12.26 -4.40 0.36
N ARG A 61 -13.06 -5.07 -0.48
CA ARG A 61 -13.22 -4.71 -1.90
C ARG A 61 -13.94 -3.36 -2.05
N ASP A 62 -14.97 -3.11 -1.26
CA ASP A 62 -15.68 -1.83 -1.26
C ASP A 62 -14.74 -0.69 -0.85
N LEU A 63 -13.85 -0.92 0.13
CA LEU A 63 -12.78 0.01 0.47
C LEU A 63 -11.81 0.22 -0.69
N ALA A 64 -11.40 -0.84 -1.39
CA ALA A 64 -10.55 -0.72 -2.57
C ALA A 64 -11.23 0.12 -3.66
N ASP A 65 -12.52 -0.13 -3.94
CA ASP A 65 -13.30 0.62 -4.93
C ASP A 65 -13.45 2.09 -4.55
N GLU A 66 -13.67 2.37 -3.26
CA GLU A 66 -13.75 3.72 -2.74
C GLU A 66 -12.41 4.45 -2.88
N VAL A 67 -11.32 3.90 -2.34
CA VAL A 67 -9.98 4.52 -2.40
C VAL A 67 -9.50 4.71 -3.83
N ASN A 68 -9.79 3.74 -4.72
CA ASN A 68 -9.37 3.81 -6.12
C ASN A 68 -10.24 4.73 -7.00
N SER A 69 -11.30 5.31 -6.44
CA SER A 69 -12.18 6.24 -7.16
C SER A 69 -11.55 7.62 -7.30
N ASP A 70 -11.70 8.24 -8.48
CA ASP A 70 -11.34 9.66 -8.71
C ASP A 70 -12.03 10.64 -7.76
N SER A 71 -13.09 10.21 -7.07
CA SER A 71 -13.84 11.02 -6.11
C SER A 71 -13.38 10.85 -4.66
N TYR A 72 -12.45 9.93 -4.39
CA TYR A 72 -11.90 9.75 -3.05
C TYR A 72 -11.02 10.93 -2.68
N ALA A 73 -11.48 11.69 -1.69
CA ALA A 73 -10.80 12.89 -1.20
C ALA A 73 -11.16 13.08 0.28
N PRO A 74 -10.70 12.19 1.16
CA PRO A 74 -10.98 12.32 2.59
C PRO A 74 -10.43 13.65 3.10
N THR A 75 -11.25 14.40 3.83
CA THR A 75 -10.85 15.69 4.43
C THR A 75 -10.28 15.51 5.83
N GLU A 76 -10.52 14.36 6.45
CA GLU A 76 -10.07 13.97 7.78
C GLU A 76 -9.38 12.61 7.67
N ILE A 77 -8.55 12.27 8.65
CA ILE A 77 -7.91 10.96 8.70
C ILE A 77 -8.93 9.91 9.10
N GLU A 78 -9.08 8.87 8.29
CA GLU A 78 -10.00 7.75 8.53
C GLU A 78 -9.29 6.58 9.22
N TYR A 79 -10.01 5.95 10.14
CA TYR A 79 -9.55 4.79 10.91
C TYR A 79 -10.35 3.56 10.53
N PHE A 80 -9.67 2.48 10.20
CA PHE A 80 -10.21 1.19 9.82
C PHE A 80 -9.69 0.10 10.76
N GLN A 81 -10.55 -0.86 11.09
CA GLN A 81 -10.19 -1.98 11.96
C GLN A 81 -10.81 -3.28 11.46
N LEU A 82 -10.08 -4.39 11.54
CA LEU A 82 -10.67 -5.71 11.29
C LEU A 82 -11.53 -6.20 12.48
N GLY A 83 -12.70 -6.75 12.16
CA GLY A 83 -13.63 -7.33 13.13
C GLY A 83 -13.49 -8.86 13.31
N ASN A 84 -12.83 -9.54 12.38
CA ASN A 84 -12.60 -10.99 12.34
C ASN A 84 -11.56 -11.35 11.28
N ASP A 85 -11.15 -12.61 11.23
CA ASP A 85 -10.41 -13.16 10.10
C ASP A 85 -11.24 -13.09 8.81
N ILE A 86 -10.61 -12.75 7.70
CA ILE A 86 -11.22 -12.59 6.38
C ILE A 86 -10.52 -13.49 5.36
N ASP A 87 -11.29 -14.27 4.61
CA ASP A 87 -10.82 -15.08 3.49
C ASP A 87 -11.18 -14.37 2.16
N LEU A 88 -10.17 -14.02 1.36
CA LEU A 88 -10.35 -13.41 0.04
C LEU A 88 -10.68 -14.43 -1.06
N ALA A 89 -10.80 -15.71 -0.68
CA ALA A 89 -11.25 -16.84 -1.48
C ALA A 89 -10.43 -17.11 -2.75
N ASN A 90 -9.18 -16.64 -2.80
CA ASN A 90 -8.35 -16.66 -4.02
C ASN A 90 -9.04 -16.00 -5.22
N GLU A 91 -9.97 -15.07 -4.99
CA GLU A 91 -10.52 -14.23 -6.04
C GLU A 91 -9.48 -13.16 -6.41
N GLU A 92 -9.55 -12.66 -7.65
CA GLU A 92 -8.62 -11.62 -8.10
C GLU A 92 -8.74 -10.39 -7.18
N TRP A 93 -7.59 -9.96 -6.66
CA TRP A 93 -7.48 -8.83 -5.75
C TRP A 93 -7.11 -7.57 -6.52
N ILE A 94 -7.87 -6.51 -6.28
CA ILE A 94 -7.52 -5.16 -6.72
C ILE A 94 -6.89 -4.47 -5.51
N PRO A 95 -5.63 -4.00 -5.60
CA PRO A 95 -4.98 -3.35 -4.47
C PRO A 95 -5.76 -2.14 -3.97
N ILE A 96 -5.79 -1.94 -2.65
CA ILE A 96 -6.31 -0.71 -2.05
C ILE A 96 -5.28 0.39 -2.32
N GLY A 97 -5.70 1.43 -3.01
CA GLY A 97 -4.85 2.51 -3.48
C GLY A 97 -3.94 2.09 -4.63
N ASN A 98 -4.47 2.03 -5.84
CA ASN A 98 -3.80 1.42 -7.00
C ASN A 98 -2.79 2.34 -7.72
N SER A 99 -2.70 3.62 -7.35
CA SER A 99 -1.87 4.62 -8.02
C SER A 99 -1.29 5.63 -7.04
N LEU A 100 -0.29 6.40 -7.49
CA LEU A 100 0.32 7.45 -6.67
C LEU A 100 -0.65 8.61 -6.41
N GLU A 101 -1.65 8.78 -7.28
CA GLU A 101 -2.72 9.75 -7.17
C GLU A 101 -3.84 9.30 -6.22
N GLN A 102 -3.98 7.99 -6.00
CA GLN A 102 -4.96 7.38 -5.12
C GLN A 102 -4.28 6.46 -4.10
N PRO A 103 -3.43 6.98 -3.19
CA PRO A 103 -2.85 6.14 -2.14
C PRO A 103 -3.87 5.86 -1.04
N PHE A 104 -3.79 4.68 -0.41
CA PHE A 104 -4.45 4.50 0.88
C PHE A 104 -3.81 5.43 1.90
N SER A 105 -4.61 6.33 2.50
CA SER A 105 -4.14 7.33 3.46
C SER A 105 -5.03 7.31 4.70
N GLY A 106 -4.64 6.52 5.70
CA GLY A 106 -5.42 6.36 6.93
C GLY A 106 -4.73 5.45 7.93
N TYR A 107 -5.48 5.02 8.94
CA TYR A 107 -5.07 3.99 9.89
C TYR A 107 -5.78 2.68 9.59
N PHE A 108 -5.03 1.59 9.49
CA PHE A 108 -5.56 0.25 9.30
C PHE A 108 -5.06 -0.67 10.42
N ASP A 109 -5.94 -0.98 11.37
CA ASP A 109 -5.65 -1.89 12.48
C ASP A 109 -6.16 -3.29 12.15
N GLY A 110 -5.23 -4.21 11.89
CA GLY A 110 -5.54 -5.63 11.71
C GLY A 110 -6.12 -6.29 12.96
N ASN A 111 -5.97 -5.67 14.13
CA ASN A 111 -6.52 -6.12 15.41
C ASN A 111 -6.11 -7.56 15.76
N GLY A 112 -4.96 -8.00 15.25
CA GLY A 112 -4.43 -9.36 15.37
C GLY A 112 -5.11 -10.40 14.47
N TYR A 113 -6.08 -10.00 13.63
CA TYR A 113 -6.77 -10.87 12.69
C TYR A 113 -5.98 -11.10 11.40
N THR A 114 -6.40 -12.14 10.69
CA THR A 114 -5.78 -12.61 9.46
C THR A 114 -6.63 -12.28 8.24
N ILE A 115 -6.01 -11.76 7.20
CA ILE A 115 -6.55 -11.77 5.84
C ILE A 115 -5.84 -12.87 5.08
N SER A 116 -6.59 -13.80 4.50
CA SER A 116 -6.03 -15.00 3.85
C SER A 116 -6.37 -15.09 2.37
N ASN A 117 -5.56 -15.85 1.62
CA ASN A 117 -5.82 -16.25 0.25
C ASN A 117 -5.93 -15.07 -0.74
N LEU A 118 -5.08 -14.06 -0.55
CA LEU A 118 -4.93 -12.96 -1.50
C LEU A 118 -4.35 -13.48 -2.82
N LYS A 119 -4.96 -13.14 -3.96
CA LYS A 119 -4.45 -13.52 -5.27
C LYS A 119 -4.39 -12.34 -6.24
N ILE A 120 -3.22 -12.09 -6.81
CA ILE A 120 -3.03 -11.12 -7.91
C ILE A 120 -2.37 -11.85 -9.07
N THR A 121 -2.98 -11.80 -10.25
CA THR A 121 -2.47 -12.43 -11.48
C THR A 121 -2.30 -11.45 -12.64
N GLN A 122 -2.61 -10.17 -12.40
CA GLN A 122 -2.55 -9.13 -13.43
C GLN A 122 -1.59 -8.01 -13.04
N LEU A 123 -0.63 -7.77 -13.93
CA LEU A 123 0.22 -6.59 -13.95
C LEU A 123 -0.11 -5.81 -15.23
N THR A 124 -0.52 -4.54 -15.11
CA THR A 124 -0.89 -3.71 -16.26
C THR A 124 -0.28 -2.32 -16.15
N GLU A 125 -0.40 -1.53 -17.23
CA GLU A 125 0.03 -0.13 -17.22
C GLU A 125 -0.76 0.72 -16.22
N GLU A 126 -1.99 0.35 -15.90
CA GLU A 126 -2.84 1.03 -14.94
C GLU A 126 -2.64 0.52 -13.51
N ASN A 127 -2.07 -0.69 -13.35
CA ASN A 127 -1.87 -1.33 -12.05
C ASN A 127 -0.49 -2.00 -11.97
N LYS A 128 0.51 -1.20 -11.62
CA LYS A 128 1.93 -1.62 -11.51
C LYS A 128 2.40 -1.84 -10.06
N ASN A 129 1.60 -1.37 -9.11
CA ASN A 129 1.92 -1.40 -7.68
C ASN A 129 1.07 -2.47 -7.03
N LEU A 130 1.67 -3.62 -6.72
CA LEU A 130 0.93 -4.82 -6.36
C LEU A 130 1.20 -5.23 -4.91
N GLY A 131 0.13 -5.58 -4.21
CA GLY A 131 0.11 -6.00 -2.82
C GLY A 131 -1.30 -5.96 -2.26
N PHE A 132 -1.46 -6.18 -0.96
CA PHE A 132 -2.73 -5.86 -0.30
C PHE A 132 -3.10 -4.38 -0.51
N PHE A 133 -2.12 -3.50 -0.28
CA PHE A 133 -2.13 -2.11 -0.74
C PHE A 133 -1.32 -1.98 -2.03
N GLY A 134 -1.76 -1.13 -2.95
CA GLY A 134 -0.94 -0.78 -4.11
C GLY A 134 0.10 0.26 -3.71
N VAL A 135 -0.40 1.40 -3.24
CA VAL A 135 0.35 2.54 -2.71
C VAL A 135 -0.18 2.84 -1.31
N LEU A 136 0.69 2.67 -0.33
CA LEU A 136 0.40 2.89 1.09
C LEU A 136 0.99 4.23 1.55
N GLY A 137 0.14 5.07 2.14
CA GLY A 137 0.37 6.42 2.64
C GLY A 137 -0.11 6.62 4.08
N GLY A 138 0.10 5.65 4.97
CA GLY A 138 -0.52 5.67 6.30
C GLY A 138 0.04 4.68 7.30
N TYR A 139 -0.76 4.38 8.32
CA TYR A 139 -0.38 3.53 9.45
C TYR A 139 -1.08 2.18 9.33
N VAL A 140 -0.32 1.09 9.40
CA VAL A 140 -0.85 -0.28 9.41
C VAL A 140 -0.28 -1.01 10.61
N LYS A 141 -1.12 -1.71 11.38
CA LYS A 141 -0.64 -2.46 12.54
C LYS A 141 -1.36 -3.78 12.76
N ASP A 142 -0.70 -4.70 13.47
CA ASP A 142 -1.26 -5.95 13.99
C ASP A 142 -2.02 -6.78 12.93
N LEU A 143 -1.47 -6.89 11.72
CA LEU A 143 -2.12 -7.54 10.57
C LEU A 143 -1.33 -8.76 10.11
N LYS A 144 -2.04 -9.86 9.87
CA LYS A 144 -1.49 -11.07 9.22
C LYS A 144 -2.06 -11.21 7.81
N LEU A 145 -1.19 -11.33 6.83
CA LEU A 145 -1.52 -11.68 5.44
C LEU A 145 -1.05 -13.11 5.20
N GLU A 146 -1.97 -14.07 5.18
CA GLU A 146 -1.65 -15.49 5.04
C GLU A 146 -1.96 -16.00 3.64
N ASN A 147 -1.06 -16.83 3.09
CA ASN A 147 -1.22 -17.44 1.77
C ASN A 147 -1.43 -16.40 0.65
N VAL A 148 -0.59 -15.37 0.64
CA VAL A 148 -0.49 -14.38 -0.44
C VAL A 148 0.06 -15.04 -1.69
N THR A 149 -0.63 -14.89 -2.83
CA THR A 149 -0.15 -15.34 -4.13
C THR A 149 -0.15 -14.18 -5.10
N ILE A 150 1.03 -13.71 -5.50
CA ILE A 150 1.18 -12.75 -6.60
C ILE A 150 1.95 -13.46 -7.69
N ASP A 151 1.33 -13.72 -8.84
CA ASP A 151 1.96 -14.41 -9.96
C ASP A 151 1.69 -13.64 -11.25
N VAL A 152 2.66 -12.83 -11.67
CA VAL A 152 2.45 -11.85 -12.73
C VAL A 152 3.55 -11.91 -13.81
N GLU A 153 3.14 -11.56 -15.01
CA GLU A 153 4.01 -11.39 -16.17
C GLU A 153 4.04 -9.91 -16.56
N ASN A 154 5.23 -9.39 -16.83
CA ASN A 154 5.43 -8.02 -17.28
C ASN A 154 4.85 -7.82 -18.69
N PRO A 155 3.83 -6.97 -18.86
CA PRO A 155 3.41 -6.59 -20.19
C PRO A 155 4.50 -5.71 -20.82
N THR A 156 4.86 -5.97 -22.07
CA THR A 156 5.84 -5.14 -22.78
C THR A 156 5.39 -3.67 -22.81
N ASN A 157 6.29 -2.73 -22.47
CA ASN A 157 6.13 -1.27 -22.52
C ASN A 157 5.43 -0.60 -21.32
N LEU A 158 5.70 -1.03 -20.09
CA LEU A 158 5.29 -0.23 -18.94
C LEU A 158 5.99 1.14 -18.97
N THR A 159 5.27 2.21 -18.63
CA THR A 159 5.88 3.55 -18.54
C THR A 159 6.68 3.76 -17.25
N GLU A 160 6.49 2.86 -16.28
CA GLU A 160 7.12 2.88 -14.96
C GLU A 160 7.41 1.46 -14.49
N TYR A 161 8.33 1.33 -13.54
CA TYR A 161 8.75 0.02 -13.04
C TYR A 161 7.74 -0.55 -12.05
N PRO A 162 7.34 -1.84 -12.19
CA PRO A 162 6.46 -2.47 -11.23
C PRO A 162 7.11 -2.57 -9.85
N ALA A 163 6.29 -2.38 -8.83
CA ALA A 163 6.65 -2.53 -7.43
C ALA A 163 5.69 -3.54 -6.78
N ILE A 164 6.23 -4.61 -6.22
CA ILE A 164 5.45 -5.76 -5.77
C ILE A 164 5.87 -6.10 -4.34
N GLY A 165 4.92 -6.12 -3.42
CA GLY A 165 5.13 -6.68 -2.10
C GLY A 165 3.87 -7.21 -1.45
N GLY A 166 4.01 -8.15 -0.53
CA GLY A 166 2.82 -8.81 0.04
C GLY A 166 1.91 -7.85 0.80
N LEU A 167 2.49 -6.92 1.57
CA LEU A 167 1.72 -5.83 2.20
C LEU A 167 1.45 -4.72 1.19
N ALA A 168 2.49 -4.16 0.57
CA ALA A 168 2.37 -3.02 -0.32
C ALA A 168 3.29 -3.10 -1.54
N GLY A 169 2.79 -2.67 -2.70
CA GLY A 169 3.65 -2.43 -3.86
C GLY A 169 4.62 -1.28 -3.57
N VAL A 170 4.06 -0.12 -3.23
CA VAL A 170 4.79 1.09 -2.84
C VAL A 170 4.37 1.51 -1.43
N SER A 171 5.33 1.89 -0.61
CA SER A 171 5.08 2.63 0.64
C SER A 171 5.70 4.02 0.58
N TYR A 172 4.92 5.01 1.01
CA TYR A 172 5.28 6.42 1.12
C TYR A 172 4.78 6.97 2.46
N ILE A 173 5.60 7.71 3.23
CA ILE A 173 5.23 8.25 4.56
C ILE A 173 4.36 7.26 5.36
N SER A 174 4.92 6.10 5.68
CA SER A 174 4.14 5.00 6.27
C SER A 174 4.76 4.50 7.55
N VAL A 175 3.91 3.98 8.43
CA VAL A 175 4.35 3.22 9.59
C VAL A 175 3.68 1.85 9.54
N PHE A 176 4.46 0.79 9.63
CA PHE A 176 3.95 -0.57 9.76
C PHE A 176 4.52 -1.24 11.00
N GLU A 177 3.64 -1.74 11.86
CA GLU A 177 4.01 -2.36 13.14
C GLU A 177 3.35 -3.74 13.28
N GLY A 178 4.13 -4.80 13.51
CA GLY A 178 3.58 -6.12 13.78
C GLY A 178 2.87 -6.76 12.57
N ILE A 179 3.45 -6.58 11.38
CA ILE A 179 2.91 -7.16 10.13
C ILE A 179 3.55 -8.53 9.88
N GLU A 180 2.72 -9.55 9.62
CA GLU A 180 3.18 -10.87 9.21
C GLU A 180 2.67 -11.17 7.80
N VAL A 181 3.55 -11.59 6.89
CA VAL A 181 3.18 -11.95 5.51
C VAL A 181 3.71 -13.34 5.18
N THR A 182 2.86 -14.23 4.68
CA THR A 182 3.28 -15.54 4.16
C THR A 182 2.75 -15.76 2.75
N GLY A 183 3.52 -16.46 1.91
CA GLY A 183 3.06 -16.82 0.56
C GLY A 183 4.14 -16.89 -0.50
N THR A 184 3.77 -16.54 -1.73
CA THR A 184 4.63 -16.60 -2.91
C THR A 184 4.45 -15.37 -3.80
N ILE A 185 5.56 -14.83 -4.29
CA ILE A 185 5.60 -13.77 -5.31
C ILE A 185 6.42 -14.26 -6.51
N SER A 186 5.77 -14.37 -7.66
CA SER A 186 6.35 -14.73 -8.95
C SER A 186 6.25 -13.54 -9.91
N TYR A 187 7.37 -13.20 -10.55
CA TYR A 187 7.44 -12.13 -11.55
C TYR A 187 8.29 -12.56 -12.74
N THR A 188 7.68 -12.57 -13.93
CA THR A 188 8.38 -12.89 -15.17
C THR A 188 8.40 -11.69 -16.12
N ASP A 189 9.49 -11.53 -16.85
CA ASP A 189 9.59 -10.55 -17.94
C ASP A 189 10.31 -11.22 -19.11
N GLU A 190 9.59 -11.44 -20.21
CA GLU A 190 10.20 -11.96 -21.44
C GLU A 190 11.11 -10.92 -22.09
N GLY A 191 10.91 -9.63 -21.79
CA GLY A 191 11.59 -8.52 -22.43
C GLY A 191 11.17 -8.34 -23.90
N TYR A 192 11.60 -7.23 -24.51
CA TYR A 192 11.37 -6.94 -25.92
C TYR A 192 12.68 -6.85 -26.70
N VAL A 193 12.63 -7.10 -28.02
CA VAL A 193 13.81 -7.03 -28.89
C VAL A 193 13.73 -5.78 -29.77
N GLU A 194 14.74 -4.91 -29.65
CA GLU A 194 14.93 -3.71 -30.48
C GLU A 194 16.35 -3.74 -31.05
N GLU A 195 16.48 -3.59 -32.37
CA GLU A 195 17.76 -3.64 -33.10
C GLU A 195 18.64 -4.87 -32.78
N GLY A 196 18.02 -6.02 -32.49
CA GLY A 196 18.72 -7.28 -32.16
C GLY A 196 19.24 -7.36 -30.72
N THR A 197 18.97 -6.35 -29.89
CA THR A 197 19.24 -6.35 -28.46
C THR A 197 17.94 -6.62 -27.70
N ARG A 198 17.97 -7.49 -26.69
CA ARG A 198 16.83 -7.73 -25.79
C ARG A 198 16.92 -6.80 -24.58
N TYR A 199 15.81 -6.14 -24.26
CA TYR A 199 15.65 -5.22 -23.14
C TYR A 199 14.63 -5.78 -22.18
N TYR A 200 14.86 -5.54 -20.89
CA TYR A 200 14.01 -5.95 -19.78
C TYR A 200 13.67 -4.72 -18.95
N ASP A 201 12.47 -4.70 -18.38
CA ASP A 201 12.08 -3.65 -17.47
C ASP A 201 12.63 -3.95 -16.07
N GLN A 202 12.93 -2.90 -15.31
CA GLN A 202 13.31 -3.08 -13.92
C GLN A 202 12.06 -3.33 -13.08
N ALA A 203 12.16 -4.19 -12.06
CA ALA A 203 11.09 -4.46 -11.10
C ALA A 203 11.64 -4.39 -9.67
N TYR A 204 10.81 -3.97 -8.72
CA TYR A 204 11.13 -3.94 -7.29
C TYR A 204 10.24 -4.91 -6.54
N ILE A 205 10.83 -5.93 -5.91
CA ILE A 205 10.06 -7.00 -5.28
C ILE A 205 10.53 -7.19 -3.85
N GLY A 206 9.61 -7.07 -2.89
CA GLY A 206 9.88 -7.31 -1.48
C GLY A 206 8.83 -8.21 -0.85
N GLY A 207 9.20 -9.07 0.10
CA GLY A 207 8.20 -9.88 0.80
C GLY A 207 7.16 -9.02 1.54
N LEU A 208 7.57 -7.87 2.09
CA LEU A 208 6.71 -6.91 2.76
C LEU A 208 6.35 -5.76 1.81
N VAL A 209 7.36 -5.04 1.30
CA VAL A 209 7.18 -3.86 0.44
C VAL A 209 8.07 -3.95 -0.79
N GLY A 210 7.51 -3.74 -1.99
CA GLY A 210 8.29 -3.67 -3.23
C GLY A 210 9.22 -2.46 -3.26
N LEU A 211 8.65 -1.27 -3.19
CA LEU A 211 9.35 0.02 -3.22
C LEU A 211 9.02 0.87 -1.98
N GLY A 212 10.03 1.12 -1.14
CA GLY A 212 9.96 2.17 -0.12
C GLY A 212 10.43 3.51 -0.69
N ALA A 213 9.58 4.54 -0.66
CA ALA A 213 9.93 5.88 -1.11
C ALA A 213 9.68 6.91 0.00
N VAL A 214 10.68 7.75 0.27
CA VAL A 214 10.57 8.77 1.32
C VAL A 214 10.96 10.14 0.76
N ALA A 215 10.12 11.15 0.99
CA ALA A 215 10.45 12.54 0.70
C ALA A 215 11.19 13.21 1.86
N ASP A 216 11.82 14.36 1.61
CA ASP A 216 12.52 15.12 2.65
C ASP A 216 11.60 15.43 3.85
N ASN A 217 12.14 15.25 5.05
CA ASN A 217 11.48 15.44 6.34
C ASN A 217 10.34 14.45 6.67
N TYR A 218 10.17 13.40 5.87
CA TYR A 218 9.29 12.29 6.20
C TYR A 218 10.08 11.03 6.50
N TYR A 219 9.38 10.02 7.01
CA TYR A 219 9.98 8.74 7.33
C TYR A 219 9.06 7.58 6.95
N VAL A 220 9.67 6.42 6.74
CA VAL A 220 9.00 5.14 6.83
C VAL A 220 9.57 4.41 8.04
N ASP A 221 8.70 3.87 8.90
CA ASP A 221 9.09 3.10 10.07
C ASP A 221 8.44 1.72 10.03
N ALA A 222 9.27 0.68 10.07
CA ALA A 222 8.88 -0.70 9.95
C ALA A 222 9.42 -1.49 11.15
N GLY A 223 8.52 -1.79 12.08
CA GLY A 223 8.83 -2.46 13.35
C GLY A 223 8.14 -3.81 13.45
N TYR A 224 8.84 -4.81 14.01
CA TYR A 224 8.25 -6.11 14.35
C TYR A 224 7.59 -6.82 13.15
N CYS A 225 8.09 -6.61 11.93
CA CYS A 225 7.53 -7.19 10.72
C CYS A 225 8.22 -8.50 10.36
N MET A 226 7.45 -9.48 9.89
CA MET A 226 7.95 -10.79 9.48
C MET A 226 7.43 -11.17 8.10
N THR A 227 8.31 -11.72 7.26
CA THR A 227 7.93 -12.31 5.97
C THR A 227 8.42 -13.76 5.86
N ASP A 228 7.53 -14.66 5.44
CA ASP A 228 7.82 -16.01 4.96
C ASP A 228 7.28 -16.13 3.54
N VAL A 229 7.96 -15.46 2.62
CA VAL A 229 7.53 -15.30 1.22
C VAL A 229 8.60 -15.86 0.30
N ASP A 230 8.22 -16.83 -0.52
CA ASP A 230 9.06 -17.30 -1.62
C ASP A 230 9.00 -16.31 -2.79
N ILE A 231 10.14 -15.88 -3.29
CA ILE A 231 10.24 -14.89 -4.38
C ILE A 231 10.93 -15.53 -5.58
N ASP A 232 10.16 -15.84 -6.62
CA ASP A 232 10.67 -16.34 -7.91
C ASP A 232 10.58 -15.24 -8.98
N ALA A 233 11.68 -14.53 -9.20
CA ALA A 233 11.74 -13.42 -10.14
C ALA A 233 12.95 -13.51 -11.07
N PRO A 234 12.92 -14.37 -12.10
CA PRO A 234 14.08 -14.68 -12.95
C PRO A 234 14.49 -13.54 -13.91
N ALA A 235 13.73 -12.45 -13.99
CA ALA A 235 14.02 -11.34 -14.89
C ALA A 235 15.38 -10.66 -14.54
N PRO A 236 16.28 -10.44 -15.52
CA PRO A 236 17.67 -10.01 -15.24
C PRO A 236 17.84 -8.66 -14.52
N THR A 237 16.83 -7.81 -14.56
CA THR A 237 16.83 -6.43 -14.03
C THR A 237 16.04 -6.30 -12.73
N THR A 238 15.51 -7.39 -12.19
CA THR A 238 14.75 -7.39 -10.93
C THR A 238 15.65 -7.10 -9.73
N ILE A 239 15.17 -6.26 -8.83
CA ILE A 239 15.71 -6.09 -7.48
C ILE A 239 14.74 -6.78 -6.51
N ALA A 240 15.21 -7.85 -5.86
CA ALA A 240 14.43 -8.61 -4.90
C ALA A 240 15.06 -8.57 -3.50
N GLY A 241 14.22 -8.42 -2.47
CA GLY A 241 14.63 -8.49 -1.07
C GLY A 241 13.59 -9.19 -0.21
N GLY A 242 14.02 -9.92 0.83
CA GLY A 242 13.08 -10.69 1.66
C GLY A 242 12.05 -9.82 2.40
N LEU A 243 12.40 -8.60 2.79
CA LEU A 243 11.48 -7.62 3.41
C LEU A 243 11.16 -6.49 2.44
N ILE A 244 12.18 -5.72 2.05
CA ILE A 244 12.05 -4.55 1.18
C ILE A 244 12.82 -4.82 -0.11
N GLY A 245 12.18 -4.63 -1.26
CA GLY A 245 12.82 -4.81 -2.56
C GLY A 245 13.82 -3.69 -2.86
N TYR A 246 13.34 -2.45 -2.88
CA TYR A 246 14.17 -1.27 -3.09
C TYR A 246 13.72 -0.10 -2.21
N TYR A 247 14.68 0.71 -1.76
CA TYR A 247 14.42 1.91 -0.97
C TYR A 247 15.09 3.12 -1.62
N THR A 248 14.37 4.25 -1.65
CA THR A 248 14.89 5.52 -2.16
C THR A 248 14.41 6.71 -1.33
N THR A 249 15.27 7.74 -1.26
CA THR A 249 14.91 9.05 -0.71
C THR A 249 14.99 10.14 -1.77
N SER A 250 14.12 11.15 -1.69
CA SER A 250 14.21 12.34 -2.55
C SER A 250 15.22 13.38 -2.06
N GLY A 251 15.78 13.19 -0.87
CA GLY A 251 16.82 14.05 -0.32
C GLY A 251 17.43 13.51 0.98
N PRO A 252 18.34 14.29 1.62
CA PRO A 252 19.28 13.77 2.61
C PRO A 252 18.67 13.52 4.00
N THR A 253 17.44 13.98 4.25
CA THR A 253 16.79 13.86 5.57
C THR A 253 15.65 12.86 5.60
N GLY A 254 15.32 12.23 4.46
CA GLY A 254 14.39 11.10 4.44
C GLY A 254 14.96 9.91 5.20
N ILE A 255 14.15 9.30 6.05
CA ILE A 255 14.57 8.19 6.92
C ILE A 255 13.74 6.94 6.61
N PHE A 256 14.40 5.79 6.55
CA PHE A 256 13.73 4.49 6.56
C PHE A 256 14.31 3.68 7.70
N HIS A 257 13.47 3.42 8.70
CA HIS A 257 13.81 2.60 9.83
C HIS A 257 13.20 1.22 9.64
N LEU A 258 14.06 0.21 9.67
CA LEU A 258 13.67 -1.19 9.71
C LEU A 258 14.30 -1.79 10.95
N HIS A 259 13.48 -2.21 11.91
CA HIS A 259 13.96 -2.74 13.17
C HIS A 259 13.10 -3.91 13.62
N ASP A 260 13.73 -4.84 14.36
CA ASP A 260 13.07 -6.02 14.91
C ASP A 260 12.29 -6.85 13.87
N SER A 261 12.71 -6.76 12.61
CA SER A 261 12.03 -7.33 11.45
C SER A 261 12.92 -8.33 10.73
N TYR A 262 12.33 -9.41 10.20
CA TYR A 262 13.10 -10.49 9.57
C TYR A 262 12.32 -11.17 8.44
N ALA A 263 13.05 -11.57 7.40
CA ALA A 263 12.56 -12.52 6.40
C ALA A 263 13.07 -13.92 6.75
N VAL A 264 12.20 -14.92 6.73
CA VAL A 264 12.59 -16.33 6.73
C VAL A 264 12.65 -16.82 5.28
N GLY A 265 13.67 -17.63 4.97
CA GLY A 265 13.95 -18.04 3.60
C GLY A 265 13.09 -19.21 3.13
N GLY A 266 12.48 -19.07 1.94
CA GLY A 266 11.99 -20.19 1.13
C GLY A 266 13.16 -20.99 0.53
N TYR A 267 13.00 -22.31 0.44
CA TYR A 267 14.01 -23.27 -0.05
C TYR A 267 13.96 -23.47 -1.56
#